data_AF-A0A8T1D0Z5-F1
#
_entry.id   AF-A0A8T1D0Z5-F1
#
_cell.length_a   1.000
_cell.length_b   1.000
_cell.length_c   1.000
_cell.angle_alpha   90.00
_cell.angle_beta   90.00
_cell.angle_gamma   90.00
#
_symmetry.space_group_name_H-M   'P 1'
#
loop_
_entity.id
_entity.type
_entity.pdbx_description
1 polymer ?
#
loop_
_entity_poly.entity_id
_entity_poly.type
_entity_poly.pdbx_seq_one_letter_code
_entity_poly.pdbx_strand_id
1 'polypeptide(L)'
;MPSLVNGNVQEIYSMPATRDARWLTAQRMLLGVWLIMGVLPLALQIRSYTQFVRPAKMSEILVVPQDQQQETANLTEVCPVEAFVLAGVWWNFEPTHYYHTDNGTICHAVVPQYNTHGNYFIGSSKVTPYRTSPSRCENDSFPFEVYFYHASIGFYSFYEGETGTYCAKERISYIQVNVLGSYDINGSFLAKDTGSRKARVSYWYGIVGAFWLGYRALMIRKGYVLCTRYGRRCDELGETLCQEQAVVFVQESLRLSAHGASNYQRAALLYLIVEGIMTDLFLIIANDGWATRVQYGSLGYNLSGLMLLLFEMVESMNWLSEKWRMRIKRVFFSYEVALVGELVTALGLQAFLSGLNKSDLKRSKPTALAVSYYVWGLVCHGVVVVTIIGIISSVRVLWAMVFVWLKHRSFAILSKPCCVDTALGVRSRIMLLSGYCLESGELYYRPSALKAFGMLKMEEEGAEYLIMHKLHWFTVPSDNLIGIGTIAGSRLRSSSSGSMWRMRSPHGVSGNSMVAAASDLDATDPLLAELTLGARAELAGTDMSGPPDADPPFSGQSGPSEGAPAQLIPRRL
;
A
#
# COMPACT_ATOMS: atom_id res chain seq x y z
N MET A 1 33.44 -45.85 60.29
CA MET A 1 32.46 -46.17 59.22
C MET A 1 31.09 -45.65 59.66
N PRO A 2 30.21 -45.29 58.71
CA PRO A 2 29.70 -43.91 58.50
C PRO A 2 28.36 -43.67 59.23
N SER A 3 27.72 -42.50 59.28
CA SER A 3 27.37 -41.46 58.28
C SER A 3 26.78 -40.25 59.07
N LEU A 4 26.79 -38.96 58.72
CA LEU A 4 26.79 -38.18 57.47
C LEU A 4 25.56 -38.37 56.57
N VAL A 5 24.58 -37.45 56.64
CA VAL A 5 24.05 -36.66 55.52
C VAL A 5 22.93 -35.72 55.99
N ASN A 6 23.01 -34.47 55.50
CA ASN A 6 22.02 -33.40 55.22
C ASN A 6 20.60 -33.51 55.82
N GLY A 7 19.95 -32.43 56.26
CA GLY A 7 20.15 -31.04 55.86
C GLY A 7 18.93 -30.57 55.05
N ASN A 8 17.85 -30.19 55.76
CA ASN A 8 16.62 -29.73 55.12
C ASN A 8 16.69 -28.23 54.82
N VAL A 9 16.51 -27.93 53.53
CA VAL A 9 16.52 -26.59 52.95
C VAL A 9 15.30 -25.80 53.42
N GLN A 10 15.54 -24.52 53.68
CA GLN A 10 14.56 -23.52 54.06
C GLN A 10 13.50 -23.34 52.95
N GLU A 11 12.21 -23.50 53.29
CA GLU A 11 11.10 -23.19 52.37
C GLU A 11 11.11 -21.69 52.02
N ILE A 12 11.72 -21.34 50.89
CA ILE A 12 11.52 -20.03 50.27
C ILE A 12 10.19 -20.11 49.52
N TYR A 13 9.11 -19.74 50.20
CA TYR A 13 7.88 -19.33 49.54
C TYR A 13 8.20 -18.16 48.62
N SER A 14 8.24 -18.43 47.30
CA SER A 14 8.29 -17.39 46.29
C SER A 14 6.97 -16.62 46.32
N MET A 15 6.96 -15.50 47.06
CA MET A 15 5.87 -14.54 46.95
C MET A 15 5.71 -14.13 45.48
N PRO A 16 4.48 -14.04 44.95
CA PRO A 16 4.28 -13.53 43.61
C PRO A 16 4.84 -12.11 43.55
N ALA A 17 5.82 -11.88 42.67
CA ALA A 17 6.39 -10.56 42.46
C ALA A 17 5.24 -9.57 42.22
N THR A 18 5.28 -8.45 42.95
CA THR A 18 4.24 -7.44 42.92
C THR A 18 3.96 -7.05 41.47
N ARG A 19 2.73 -7.32 41.00
CA ARG A 19 2.21 -6.80 39.74
C ARG A 19 2.21 -5.27 39.82
N ASP A 20 3.32 -4.66 39.42
CA ASP A 20 3.34 -3.25 39.07
C ASP A 20 2.20 -3.01 38.09
N ALA A 21 1.37 -2.01 38.40
CA ALA A 21 0.20 -1.67 37.62
C ALA A 21 0.62 -0.99 36.30
N ARG A 22 1.22 -1.76 35.38
CA ARG A 22 1.48 -1.34 34.01
C ARG A 22 0.14 -1.10 33.31
N TRP A 23 -0.23 0.17 33.19
CA TRP A 23 -1.52 0.62 32.63
C TRP A 23 -1.77 0.11 31.18
N LEU A 24 -0.70 -0.19 30.44
CA LEU A 24 -0.74 -0.72 29.08
C LEU A 24 -0.12 -2.12 29.00
N THR A 25 -0.98 -3.14 28.84
CA THR A 25 -0.58 -4.51 28.52
C THR A 25 -0.24 -4.65 27.04
N ALA A 26 0.54 -5.66 26.66
CA ALA A 26 0.91 -5.93 25.27
C ALA A 26 -0.33 -6.14 24.39
N GLN A 27 -1.33 -6.88 24.87
CA GLN A 27 -2.61 -7.05 24.19
C GLN A 27 -3.34 -5.72 23.95
N ARG A 28 -3.42 -4.83 24.96
CA ARG A 28 -4.10 -3.54 24.83
C ARG A 28 -3.43 -2.64 23.80
N MET A 29 -2.09 -2.60 23.78
CA MET A 29 -1.36 -1.80 22.80
C MET A 29 -1.55 -2.32 21.37
N LEU A 30 -1.42 -3.63 21.15
CA LEU A 30 -1.68 -4.24 19.84
C LEU A 30 -3.11 -3.98 19.35
N LEU A 31 -4.10 -4.08 20.24
CA LEU A 31 -5.51 -3.79 19.89
C LEU A 31 -5.76 -2.31 19.59
N GLY A 32 -5.12 -1.38 20.32
CA GLY A 32 -5.20 0.05 20.01
C GLY A 32 -4.59 0.39 18.65
N VAL A 33 -3.44 -0.19 18.33
CA VAL A 33 -2.77 -0.02 17.02
C VAL A 33 -3.57 -0.69 15.89
N TRP A 34 -4.18 -1.85 16.13
CA TRP A 34 -5.11 -2.52 15.20
C TRP A 34 -6.38 -1.70 14.94
N LEU A 35 -6.94 -1.03 15.95
CA LEU A 35 -8.08 -0.13 15.79
C LEU A 35 -7.73 1.01 14.83
N ILE A 36 -6.56 1.65 15.04
CA ILE A 36 -6.12 2.81 14.26
C ILE A 36 -5.74 2.44 12.83
N MET A 37 -5.05 1.32 12.59
CA MET A 37 -4.56 0.94 11.24
C MET A 37 -5.49 -0.02 10.47
N GLY A 38 -6.47 -0.62 11.14
CA GLY A 38 -7.46 -1.52 10.52
C GLY A 38 -8.86 -0.90 10.50
N VAL A 39 -9.43 -0.66 11.67
CA VAL A 39 -10.84 -0.27 11.80
C VAL A 39 -11.10 1.15 11.32
N LEU A 40 -10.23 2.11 11.63
CA LEU A 40 -10.41 3.50 11.19
C LEU A 40 -10.38 3.65 9.65
N PRO A 41 -9.38 3.13 8.89
CA PRO A 41 -9.41 3.12 7.43
C PRO A 41 -10.65 2.42 6.85
N LEU A 42 -11.09 1.30 7.45
CA LEU A 42 -12.31 0.63 7.02
C LEU A 42 -13.55 1.50 7.23
N ALA A 43 -13.67 2.20 8.35
CA ALA A 43 -14.79 3.11 8.61
C ALA A 43 -14.84 4.27 7.62
N LEU A 44 -13.68 4.82 7.25
CA LEU A 44 -13.57 5.82 6.18
C LEU A 44 -13.98 5.23 4.82
N GLN A 45 -13.51 4.03 4.47
CA GLN A 45 -13.85 3.39 3.20
C GLN A 45 -15.33 2.98 3.11
N ILE A 46 -15.96 2.58 4.22
CA ILE A 46 -17.41 2.35 4.32
C ILE A 46 -18.15 3.67 4.08
N ARG A 47 -17.76 4.76 4.75
CA ARG A 47 -18.33 6.09 4.51
C ARG A 47 -18.23 6.44 3.02
N SER A 48 -17.05 6.31 2.42
CA SER A 48 -16.81 6.60 1.01
C SER A 48 -17.79 5.83 0.10
N TYR A 49 -17.83 4.51 0.25
CA TYR A 49 -18.73 3.63 -0.50
C TYR A 49 -20.20 4.02 -0.32
N THR A 50 -20.63 4.36 0.91
CA THR A 50 -22.01 4.78 1.17
C THR A 50 -22.40 6.11 0.53
N GLN A 51 -21.44 6.95 0.11
CA GLN A 51 -21.73 8.17 -0.66
C GLN A 51 -22.00 7.82 -2.13
N PHE A 52 -21.18 6.97 -2.74
CA PHE A 52 -21.30 6.64 -4.17
C PHE A 52 -22.36 5.58 -4.51
N VAL A 53 -22.71 4.68 -3.58
CA VAL A 53 -23.76 3.65 -3.82
C VAL A 53 -25.19 4.20 -3.69
N ARG A 54 -25.37 5.41 -3.13
CA ARG A 54 -26.69 6.01 -2.98
C ARG A 54 -27.27 6.40 -4.35
N PRO A 55 -28.57 6.18 -4.59
CA PRO A 55 -29.22 6.68 -5.79
C PRO A 55 -29.12 8.21 -5.87
N ALA A 56 -28.51 8.72 -6.93
CA ALA A 56 -28.34 10.13 -7.19
C ALA A 56 -29.42 10.65 -8.15
N LYS A 57 -29.85 11.90 -7.97
CA LYS A 57 -30.68 12.64 -8.93
C LYS A 57 -29.90 13.84 -9.43
N MET A 58 -29.97 14.10 -10.73
CA MET A 58 -29.44 15.32 -11.35
C MET A 58 -30.47 16.44 -11.35
N SER A 59 -30.00 17.67 -11.50
CA SER A 59 -30.87 18.84 -11.70
C SER A 59 -31.66 18.70 -13.00
N GLU A 60 -32.97 18.99 -12.98
CA GLU A 60 -33.82 18.82 -14.17
C GLU A 60 -33.45 19.81 -15.30
N ILE A 61 -32.81 20.93 -14.98
CA ILE A 61 -32.33 21.92 -15.96
C ILE A 61 -31.17 21.42 -16.83
N LEU A 62 -30.51 20.34 -16.42
CA LEU A 62 -29.39 19.71 -17.15
C LEU A 62 -29.84 18.52 -18.02
N VAL A 63 -31.14 18.20 -18.02
CA VAL A 63 -31.72 17.10 -18.80
C VAL A 63 -32.20 17.64 -20.14
N VAL A 64 -31.62 17.15 -21.22
CA VAL A 64 -31.97 17.52 -22.60
C VAL A 64 -33.22 16.74 -23.04
N PRO A 65 -34.29 17.41 -23.52
CA PRO A 65 -35.46 16.75 -24.08
C PRO A 65 -35.12 15.89 -25.32
N GLN A 66 -35.86 14.80 -25.54
CA GLN A 66 -35.52 13.77 -26.56
C GLN A 66 -35.63 14.22 -28.01
N ASP A 67 -36.32 15.34 -28.25
CA ASP A 67 -36.59 15.95 -29.56
C ASP A 67 -35.55 16.99 -29.99
N GLN A 68 -34.65 17.41 -29.09
CA GLN A 68 -33.67 18.46 -29.38
C GLN A 68 -32.52 17.96 -30.25
N GLN A 69 -32.15 18.76 -31.24
CA GLN A 69 -31.02 18.47 -32.12
C GLN A 69 -29.70 18.90 -31.48
N GLN A 70 -28.65 18.12 -31.78
CA GLN A 70 -27.29 18.39 -31.36
C GLN A 70 -26.65 19.42 -32.29
N GLU A 71 -26.17 20.53 -31.74
CA GLU A 71 -25.54 21.61 -32.49
C GLU A 71 -24.07 21.81 -32.10
N THR A 72 -23.27 22.27 -33.07
CA THR A 72 -21.80 22.49 -32.93
C THR A 72 -21.32 23.83 -33.50
N ALA A 73 -22.21 24.63 -34.08
CA ALA A 73 -21.88 25.93 -34.67
C ALA A 73 -21.53 26.96 -33.58
N ASN A 74 -20.50 27.78 -33.82
CA ASN A 74 -20.04 28.85 -32.92
C ASN A 74 -19.84 28.40 -31.46
N LEU A 75 -19.41 27.16 -31.25
CA LEU A 75 -19.37 26.49 -29.95
C LEU A 75 -18.65 27.30 -28.85
N THR A 76 -17.58 28.02 -29.19
CA THR A 76 -16.81 28.84 -28.23
C THR A 76 -17.51 30.14 -27.83
N GLU A 77 -18.54 30.57 -28.56
CA GLU A 77 -19.36 31.73 -28.23
C GLU A 77 -20.58 31.28 -27.41
N VAL A 78 -21.24 30.21 -27.85
CA VAL A 78 -22.45 29.64 -27.22
C VAL A 78 -22.14 28.93 -25.90
N CYS A 79 -21.00 28.23 -25.82
CA CYS A 79 -20.56 27.45 -24.67
C CYS A 79 -19.19 27.97 -24.18
N PRO A 80 -19.14 29.13 -23.51
CA PRO A 80 -17.92 29.94 -23.38
C PRO A 80 -16.96 29.51 -22.24
N VAL A 81 -17.14 28.33 -21.64
CA VAL A 81 -16.35 27.87 -20.48
C VAL A 81 -15.11 27.08 -20.93
N GLU A 82 -13.93 27.44 -20.42
CA GLU A 82 -12.62 26.86 -20.82
C GLU A 82 -11.93 26.04 -19.72
N ALA A 83 -12.34 26.22 -18.46
CA ALA A 83 -11.84 25.47 -17.31
C ALA A 83 -12.82 25.59 -16.13
N PHE A 84 -12.64 24.72 -15.14
CA PHE A 84 -13.30 24.86 -13.84
C PHE A 84 -12.33 24.68 -12.67
N VAL A 85 -12.68 25.26 -11.52
CA VAL A 85 -11.98 25.07 -10.25
C VAL A 85 -12.92 24.36 -9.29
N LEU A 86 -12.53 23.14 -8.90
CA LEU A 86 -13.23 22.29 -7.94
C LEU A 86 -12.27 21.90 -6.81
N ALA A 87 -12.69 22.08 -5.56
CA ALA A 87 -11.90 21.84 -4.35
C ALA A 87 -10.46 22.41 -4.39
N GLY A 88 -10.31 23.62 -4.94
CA GLY A 88 -9.02 24.28 -5.15
C GLY A 88 -8.16 23.71 -6.29
N VAL A 89 -8.60 22.66 -6.97
CA VAL A 89 -7.91 22.04 -8.11
C VAL A 89 -8.43 22.62 -9.42
N TRP A 90 -7.51 22.96 -10.33
CA TRP A 90 -7.83 23.37 -11.69
C TRP A 90 -8.09 22.15 -12.58
N TRP A 91 -9.20 22.15 -13.32
CA TRP A 91 -9.55 21.13 -14.31
C TRP A 91 -9.75 21.78 -15.69
N ASN A 92 -9.23 21.12 -16.72
CA ASN A 92 -9.41 21.57 -18.09
C ASN A 92 -10.82 21.22 -18.56
N PHE A 93 -11.44 22.09 -19.34
CA PHE A 93 -12.84 21.92 -19.71
C PHE A 93 -13.04 22.30 -21.16
N GLU A 94 -13.58 21.36 -21.96
CA GLU A 94 -13.75 21.58 -23.38
C GLU A 94 -15.19 21.24 -23.80
N PRO A 95 -15.99 22.22 -24.27
CA PRO A 95 -17.28 21.91 -24.88
C PRO A 95 -17.09 21.09 -26.15
N THR A 96 -18.13 20.34 -26.52
CA THR A 96 -18.16 19.53 -27.74
C THR A 96 -19.37 19.79 -28.61
N HIS A 97 -20.52 20.07 -28.00
CA HIS A 97 -21.79 20.37 -28.64
C HIS A 97 -22.76 21.02 -27.64
N TYR A 98 -23.91 21.49 -28.12
CA TYR A 98 -25.00 21.99 -27.28
C TYR A 98 -26.37 21.62 -27.83
N TYR A 99 -27.37 21.94 -27.03
CA TYR A 99 -28.79 21.79 -27.32
C TYR A 99 -29.50 23.07 -26.88
N HIS A 100 -30.43 23.57 -27.71
CA HIS A 100 -31.38 24.57 -27.26
C HIS A 100 -32.53 23.90 -26.49
N THR A 101 -33.01 24.56 -25.44
CA THR A 101 -34.18 24.13 -24.65
C THR A 101 -34.98 25.36 -24.21
N ASP A 102 -36.21 25.15 -23.75
CA ASP A 102 -37.07 26.23 -23.23
C ASP A 102 -36.44 27.01 -22.07
N ASN A 103 -35.55 26.37 -21.29
CA ASN A 103 -34.83 26.98 -20.17
C ASN A 103 -33.56 27.73 -20.60
N GLY A 104 -33.15 27.63 -21.87
CA GLY A 104 -31.91 28.15 -22.42
C GLY A 104 -31.01 27.05 -23.01
N THR A 105 -29.73 27.36 -23.21
CA THR A 105 -28.79 26.45 -23.86
C THR A 105 -28.13 25.50 -22.86
N ILE A 106 -28.19 24.20 -23.14
CA ILE A 106 -27.45 23.16 -22.40
C ILE A 106 -26.22 22.76 -23.23
N CYS A 107 -25.03 22.85 -22.65
CA CYS A 107 -23.77 22.54 -23.32
C CYS A 107 -23.21 21.20 -22.82
N HIS A 108 -22.84 20.28 -23.73
CA HIS A 108 -22.09 19.08 -23.37
C HIS A 108 -20.58 19.33 -23.46
N ALA A 109 -19.86 18.95 -22.41
CA ALA A 109 -18.44 19.15 -22.30
C ALA A 109 -17.72 17.93 -21.74
N VAL A 110 -16.41 17.95 -21.94
CA VAL A 110 -15.51 16.87 -21.55
C VAL A 110 -14.31 17.41 -20.79
N VAL A 111 -13.73 16.54 -19.96
CA VAL A 111 -12.36 16.67 -19.46
C VAL A 111 -11.53 15.58 -20.16
N PRO A 112 -10.90 15.87 -21.31
CA PRO A 112 -10.34 14.84 -22.18
C PRO A 112 -9.29 13.94 -21.52
N GLN A 113 -8.55 14.50 -20.57
CA GLN A 113 -7.50 13.84 -19.80
C GLN A 113 -8.05 12.72 -18.90
N TYR A 114 -9.34 12.73 -18.59
CA TYR A 114 -9.90 11.94 -17.48
C TYR A 114 -11.16 11.18 -17.88
N ASN A 115 -11.44 11.07 -19.19
CA ASN A 115 -12.66 10.45 -19.73
C ASN A 115 -13.93 10.88 -18.98
N THR A 116 -13.99 12.18 -18.63
CA THR A 116 -15.09 12.78 -17.89
C THR A 116 -15.99 13.51 -18.87
N HIS A 117 -17.31 13.30 -18.76
CA HIS A 117 -18.34 13.80 -19.67
C HIS A 117 -19.50 14.38 -18.88
N GLY A 118 -20.15 15.44 -19.38
CA GLY A 118 -21.21 16.08 -18.63
C GLY A 118 -21.95 17.18 -19.38
N ASN A 119 -23.14 17.51 -18.91
CA ASN A 119 -23.93 18.65 -19.39
C ASN A 119 -23.90 19.77 -18.36
N TYR A 120 -23.73 21.00 -18.83
CA TYR A 120 -23.75 22.21 -18.01
C TYR A 120 -24.73 23.25 -18.53
N PHE A 121 -25.14 24.14 -17.63
CA PHE A 121 -26.01 25.27 -17.88
C PHE A 121 -25.46 26.54 -17.22
N ILE A 122 -25.56 27.68 -17.92
CA ILE A 122 -25.22 29.01 -17.39
C ILE A 122 -26.51 29.83 -17.36
N GLY A 123 -26.91 30.30 -16.18
CA GLY A 123 -28.09 31.17 -16.07
C GLY A 123 -27.79 32.62 -16.50
N SER A 124 -28.84 33.32 -16.94
CA SER A 124 -28.74 34.65 -17.55
C SER A 124 -28.54 35.81 -16.58
N SER A 125 -28.92 35.65 -15.31
CA SER A 125 -28.88 36.71 -14.30
C SER A 125 -27.59 36.67 -13.48
N LYS A 126 -27.00 37.84 -13.22
CA LYS A 126 -25.79 37.95 -12.39
C LYS A 126 -26.08 37.59 -10.93
N VAL A 127 -25.13 36.92 -10.29
CA VAL A 127 -25.20 36.46 -8.89
C VAL A 127 -23.90 36.77 -8.15
N THR A 128 -23.94 36.77 -6.82
CA THR A 128 -22.74 36.82 -5.99
C THR A 128 -21.80 35.66 -6.35
N PRO A 129 -20.50 35.90 -6.58
CA PRO A 129 -19.54 34.84 -6.91
C PRO A 129 -19.45 33.76 -5.83
N TYR A 130 -19.05 32.56 -6.23
CA TYR A 130 -18.66 31.53 -5.30
C TYR A 130 -17.44 31.96 -4.46
N ARG A 131 -17.37 31.50 -3.22
CA ARG A 131 -16.41 31.97 -2.19
C ARG A 131 -14.92 31.83 -2.52
N THR A 132 -14.55 31.02 -3.51
CA THR A 132 -13.16 30.84 -3.96
C THR A 132 -12.85 31.57 -5.28
N SER A 133 -13.84 32.25 -5.87
CA SER A 133 -13.64 33.09 -7.06
C SER A 133 -12.74 34.29 -6.75
N PRO A 134 -11.86 34.70 -7.68
CA PRO A 134 -11.03 35.89 -7.49
C PRO A 134 -11.89 37.16 -7.53
N SER A 135 -11.45 38.21 -6.84
CA SER A 135 -12.17 39.51 -6.75
C SER A 135 -12.48 40.15 -8.12
N ARG A 136 -11.73 39.81 -9.18
CA ARG A 136 -12.00 40.26 -10.55
C ARG A 136 -13.36 39.82 -11.09
N CYS A 137 -13.89 38.71 -10.57
CA CYS A 137 -15.17 38.10 -10.96
C CYS A 137 -16.39 38.67 -10.20
N GLU A 138 -16.19 39.57 -9.23
CA GLU A 138 -17.23 40.06 -8.30
C GLU A 138 -18.51 40.55 -8.97
N ASN A 139 -18.36 41.36 -10.03
CA ASN A 139 -19.47 41.97 -10.76
C ASN A 139 -19.81 41.26 -12.08
N ASP A 140 -19.28 40.06 -12.32
CA ASP A 140 -19.38 39.36 -13.61
C ASP A 140 -19.48 37.83 -13.46
N SER A 141 -20.17 37.42 -12.40
CA SER A 141 -20.47 36.03 -12.07
C SER A 141 -21.93 35.67 -12.37
N PHE A 142 -22.13 34.50 -12.97
CA PHE A 142 -23.42 33.94 -13.37
C PHE A 142 -23.63 32.57 -12.71
N PRO A 143 -24.86 32.15 -12.39
CA PRO A 143 -25.09 30.85 -11.76
C PRO A 143 -24.74 29.73 -12.74
N PHE A 144 -24.06 28.70 -12.23
CA PHE A 144 -23.54 27.59 -13.01
C PHE A 144 -23.99 26.27 -12.38
N GLU A 145 -24.62 25.42 -13.18
CA GLU A 145 -24.97 24.04 -12.80
C GLU A 145 -24.30 23.10 -13.80
N VAL A 146 -23.76 21.99 -13.30
CA VAL A 146 -23.18 20.93 -14.13
C VAL A 146 -23.38 19.57 -13.47
N TYR A 147 -23.41 18.52 -14.26
CA TYR A 147 -23.12 17.18 -13.77
C TYR A 147 -22.01 16.55 -14.59
N PHE A 148 -21.21 15.70 -13.94
CA PHE A 148 -20.21 14.86 -14.59
C PHE A 148 -20.45 13.38 -14.33
N TYR A 149 -20.10 12.60 -15.34
CA TYR A 149 -19.71 11.21 -15.18
C TYR A 149 -18.21 11.11 -15.41
N HIS A 150 -17.45 10.68 -14.41
CA HIS A 150 -16.06 10.28 -14.57
C HIS A 150 -15.97 8.76 -14.69
N ALA A 151 -15.44 8.29 -15.82
CA ALA A 151 -15.30 6.87 -16.10
C ALA A 151 -14.36 6.12 -15.16
N SER A 152 -14.80 4.95 -14.67
CA SER A 152 -13.92 4.03 -13.94
C SER A 152 -13.40 2.90 -14.83
N ILE A 153 -12.59 2.00 -14.25
CA ILE A 153 -12.10 0.78 -14.90
C ILE A 153 -13.20 -0.29 -14.81
N GLY A 154 -14.09 -0.29 -15.80
CA GLY A 154 -15.21 -1.24 -15.88
C GLY A 154 -16.43 -0.63 -16.58
N PHE A 155 -17.63 -1.14 -16.28
CA PHE A 155 -18.87 -0.70 -16.92
C PHE A 155 -19.54 0.51 -16.25
N TYR A 156 -18.94 1.09 -15.21
CA TYR A 156 -19.53 2.17 -14.42
C TYR A 156 -18.69 3.45 -14.42
N SER A 157 -19.36 4.55 -14.07
CA SER A 157 -18.77 5.87 -13.83
C SER A 157 -19.17 6.40 -12.46
N PHE A 158 -18.28 7.19 -11.85
CA PHE A 158 -18.62 8.07 -10.73
C PHE A 158 -19.48 9.22 -11.25
N TYR A 159 -20.53 9.58 -10.52
CA TYR A 159 -21.43 10.68 -10.82
C TYR A 159 -21.22 11.81 -9.82
N GLU A 160 -21.08 13.03 -10.36
CA GLU A 160 -20.91 14.26 -9.59
C GLU A 160 -21.94 15.28 -10.08
N GLY A 161 -22.74 15.84 -9.15
CA GLY A 161 -23.68 16.91 -9.41
C GLY A 161 -23.24 18.16 -8.69
N GLU A 162 -22.97 19.23 -9.42
CA GLU A 162 -22.19 20.38 -8.95
C GLU A 162 -22.88 21.70 -9.27
N THR A 163 -22.62 22.69 -8.41
CA THR A 163 -23.13 24.05 -8.58
C THR A 163 -22.08 25.07 -8.20
N GLY A 164 -22.15 26.26 -8.78
CA GLY A 164 -21.33 27.38 -8.38
C GLY A 164 -21.57 28.58 -9.27
N THR A 165 -20.48 29.26 -9.66
CA THR A 165 -20.57 30.46 -10.50
C THR A 165 -19.56 30.45 -11.64
N TYR A 166 -20.05 30.79 -12.84
CA TYR A 166 -19.23 31.07 -14.02
C TYR A 166 -18.81 32.54 -14.05
N CYS A 167 -17.51 32.80 -14.18
CA CYS A 167 -16.94 34.13 -14.31
C CYS A 167 -16.68 34.46 -15.78
N ALA A 168 -17.46 35.38 -16.37
CA ALA A 168 -17.39 35.64 -17.81
C ALA A 168 -16.07 36.30 -18.25
N LYS A 169 -15.45 37.14 -17.40
CA LYS A 169 -14.12 37.75 -17.69
C LYS A 169 -12.99 36.74 -17.85
N GLU A 170 -12.97 35.69 -17.02
CA GLU A 170 -11.88 34.70 -17.00
C GLU A 170 -12.25 33.41 -17.71
N ARG A 171 -13.52 33.23 -18.09
CA ARG A 171 -14.09 32.05 -18.78
C ARG A 171 -13.96 30.75 -17.98
N ILE A 172 -13.95 30.89 -16.64
CA ILE A 172 -13.77 29.81 -15.66
C ILE A 172 -15.02 29.70 -14.80
N SER A 173 -15.46 28.47 -14.50
CA SER A 173 -16.43 28.22 -13.42
C SER A 173 -15.75 27.82 -12.11
N TYR A 174 -16.29 28.30 -10.99
CA TYR A 174 -15.85 27.99 -9.64
C TYR A 174 -16.98 27.26 -8.95
N ILE A 175 -16.77 25.99 -8.61
CA ILE A 175 -17.85 25.04 -8.32
C ILE A 175 -17.58 24.23 -7.05
N GLN A 176 -18.65 23.62 -6.53
CA GLN A 176 -18.63 22.64 -5.46
C GLN A 176 -19.55 21.46 -5.80
N VAL A 177 -19.18 20.27 -5.35
CA VAL A 177 -20.05 19.10 -5.44
C VAL A 177 -21.16 19.19 -4.39
N ASN A 178 -22.41 19.04 -4.85
CA ASN A 178 -23.59 18.92 -3.99
C ASN A 178 -24.06 17.45 -3.88
N VAL A 179 -23.88 16.67 -4.94
CA VAL A 179 -24.35 15.27 -5.04
C VAL A 179 -23.23 14.39 -5.56
N LEU A 180 -23.00 13.27 -4.88
CA LEU A 180 -22.15 12.17 -5.35
C LEU A 180 -23.01 10.93 -5.58
N GLY A 181 -22.58 10.10 -6.53
CA GLY A 181 -23.23 8.82 -6.84
C GLY A 181 -22.40 7.99 -7.81
N SER A 182 -22.98 6.92 -8.32
CA SER A 182 -22.37 6.09 -9.37
C SER A 182 -23.46 5.63 -10.33
N TYR A 183 -23.10 5.36 -11.58
CA TYR A 183 -24.04 4.87 -12.59
C TYR A 183 -23.38 3.88 -13.55
N ASP A 184 -24.13 2.86 -13.96
CA ASP A 184 -23.68 1.83 -14.92
C ASP A 184 -23.70 2.37 -16.36
N ILE A 185 -22.74 3.25 -16.65
CA ILE A 185 -22.46 3.84 -17.95
C ILE A 185 -20.94 4.00 -18.12
N ASN A 186 -20.41 3.79 -19.33
CA ASN A 186 -19.02 4.12 -19.66
C ASN A 186 -18.83 4.26 -21.19
N GLY A 187 -17.64 4.69 -21.62
CA GLY A 187 -17.23 4.74 -23.03
C GLY A 187 -18.08 5.70 -23.87
N SER A 188 -18.40 5.30 -25.10
CA SER A 188 -19.13 6.15 -26.05
C SER A 188 -20.56 6.50 -25.66
N PHE A 189 -21.13 5.82 -24.65
CA PHE A 189 -22.43 6.17 -24.08
C PHE A 189 -22.37 7.47 -23.26
N LEU A 190 -21.21 7.78 -22.65
CA LEU A 190 -21.01 9.01 -21.87
C LEU A 190 -21.18 10.27 -22.73
N ALA A 191 -20.60 10.27 -23.92
CA ALA A 191 -20.71 11.36 -24.90
C ALA A 191 -22.11 11.50 -25.53
N LYS A 192 -23.05 10.63 -25.18
CA LYS A 192 -24.43 10.59 -25.69
C LYS A 192 -25.48 10.68 -24.57
N ASP A 193 -25.07 10.84 -23.31
CA ASP A 193 -26.02 10.94 -22.20
C ASP A 193 -26.64 12.34 -22.15
N THR A 194 -27.94 12.39 -22.42
CA THR A 194 -28.79 13.59 -22.36
C THR A 194 -29.34 13.86 -20.97
N GLY A 195 -28.89 13.13 -19.95
CA GLY A 195 -29.44 13.19 -18.60
C GLY A 195 -30.72 12.37 -18.42
N SER A 196 -31.26 12.35 -17.19
CA SER A 196 -32.55 11.73 -16.89
C SER A 196 -33.11 12.24 -15.56
N ARG A 197 -34.43 12.42 -15.50
CA ARG A 197 -35.16 12.70 -14.25
C ARG A 197 -35.28 11.47 -13.32
N LYS A 198 -34.94 10.27 -13.80
CA LYS A 198 -34.87 9.05 -12.99
C LYS A 198 -33.62 9.07 -12.11
N ALA A 199 -33.72 8.49 -10.92
CA ALA A 199 -32.55 8.28 -10.07
C ALA A 199 -31.54 7.34 -10.76
N ARG A 200 -30.26 7.69 -10.70
CA ARG A 200 -29.13 6.94 -11.23
C ARG A 200 -28.47 6.16 -10.10
N VAL A 201 -28.10 4.90 -10.35
CA VAL A 201 -27.40 4.01 -9.42
C VAL A 201 -26.53 3.03 -10.20
N SER A 202 -25.37 2.64 -9.67
CA SER A 202 -24.55 1.55 -10.23
C SER A 202 -24.70 0.29 -9.39
N TYR A 203 -25.21 -0.77 -10.01
CA TYR A 203 -25.20 -2.11 -9.43
C TYR A 203 -23.79 -2.71 -9.45
N TRP A 204 -22.97 -2.37 -10.46
CA TRP A 204 -21.58 -2.83 -10.54
C TRP A 204 -20.75 -2.32 -9.36
N TYR A 205 -20.71 -1.00 -9.15
CA TYR A 205 -20.02 -0.39 -8.01
C TYR A 205 -20.57 -0.89 -6.68
N GLY A 206 -21.90 -1.00 -6.57
CA GLY A 206 -22.56 -1.57 -5.39
C GLY A 206 -22.03 -2.96 -5.03
N ILE A 207 -21.99 -3.89 -5.99
CA ILE A 207 -21.56 -5.28 -5.77
C ILE A 207 -20.04 -5.37 -5.54
N VAL A 208 -19.23 -4.75 -6.41
CA VAL A 208 -17.76 -4.83 -6.33
C VAL A 208 -17.24 -4.14 -5.07
N GLY A 209 -17.78 -2.96 -4.73
CA GLY A 209 -17.46 -2.25 -3.49
C GLY A 209 -17.87 -3.02 -2.24
N ALA A 210 -19.05 -3.67 -2.24
CA ALA A 210 -19.47 -4.54 -1.13
C ALA A 210 -18.53 -5.75 -0.96
N PHE A 211 -18.10 -6.38 -2.06
CA PHE A 211 -17.14 -7.48 -2.01
C PHE A 211 -15.78 -7.02 -1.45
N TRP A 212 -15.28 -5.86 -1.87
CA TRP A 212 -14.04 -5.29 -1.35
C TRP A 212 -14.12 -4.93 0.14
N LEU A 213 -15.22 -4.30 0.59
CA LEU A 213 -15.46 -4.01 1.99
C LEU A 213 -15.56 -5.29 2.85
N GLY A 214 -16.31 -6.29 2.37
CA GLY A 214 -16.40 -7.61 3.01
C GLY A 214 -15.04 -8.29 3.12
N TYR A 215 -14.24 -8.25 2.05
CA TYR A 215 -12.87 -8.74 2.04
C TYR A 215 -12.01 -8.02 3.09
N ARG A 216 -11.97 -6.68 3.09
CA ARG A 216 -11.25 -5.87 4.07
C ARG A 216 -11.67 -6.18 5.51
N ALA A 217 -12.97 -6.30 5.79
CA ALA A 217 -13.50 -6.65 7.10
C ALA A 217 -13.02 -8.03 7.59
N LEU A 218 -12.98 -9.03 6.70
CA LEU A 218 -12.43 -10.35 7.02
C LEU A 218 -10.93 -10.30 7.34
N MET A 219 -10.14 -9.52 6.61
CA MET A 219 -8.71 -9.34 6.89
C MET A 219 -8.47 -8.64 8.23
N ILE A 220 -9.29 -7.63 8.56
CA ILE A 220 -9.25 -6.91 9.84
C ILE A 220 -9.65 -7.84 11.00
N ARG A 221 -10.68 -8.69 10.82
CA ARG A 221 -11.06 -9.73 11.79
C ARG A 221 -9.95 -10.76 12.01
N LYS A 222 -9.24 -11.19 10.95
CA LYS A 222 -8.07 -12.06 11.07
C LYS A 222 -6.97 -11.38 11.88
N GLY A 223 -6.67 -10.11 11.59
CA GLY A 223 -5.71 -9.29 12.33
C GLY A 223 -6.05 -9.20 13.82
N TYR A 224 -7.32 -8.98 14.17
CA TYR A 224 -7.80 -8.95 15.56
C TYR A 224 -7.47 -10.24 16.31
N VAL A 225 -7.76 -11.40 15.71
CA VAL A 225 -7.51 -12.71 16.34
C VAL A 225 -6.01 -12.94 16.55
N LEU A 226 -5.16 -12.56 15.58
CA LEU A 226 -3.70 -12.66 15.69
C LEU A 226 -3.15 -11.73 16.78
N CYS A 227 -3.55 -10.46 16.79
CA CYS A 227 -3.14 -9.47 17.78
C CYS A 227 -3.58 -9.86 19.20
N THR A 228 -4.80 -10.42 19.33
CA THR A 228 -5.32 -10.92 20.61
C THR A 228 -4.53 -12.12 21.11
N ARG A 229 -4.28 -13.13 20.26
CA ARG A 229 -3.53 -14.34 20.65
C ARG A 229 -2.08 -14.02 20.99
N TYR A 230 -1.41 -13.22 20.16
CA TYR A 230 -0.01 -12.85 20.37
C TYR A 230 0.16 -11.93 21.59
N GLY A 231 -0.67 -10.89 21.71
CA GLY A 231 -0.63 -9.99 22.86
C GLY A 231 -0.91 -10.68 24.19
N ARG A 232 -1.91 -11.56 24.24
CA ARG A 232 -2.19 -12.36 25.45
C ARG A 232 -1.01 -13.25 25.82
N ARG A 233 -0.33 -13.86 24.83
CA ARG A 233 0.88 -14.67 25.06
C ARG A 233 2.03 -13.83 25.64
N CYS A 234 2.26 -12.63 25.12
CA CYS A 234 3.24 -11.72 25.70
C CYS A 234 2.87 -11.38 27.15
N ASP A 235 1.60 -11.04 27.42
CA ASP A 235 1.12 -10.72 28.76
C ASP A 235 1.20 -11.93 29.73
N GLU A 236 0.99 -13.16 29.25
CA GLU A 236 1.17 -14.42 29.99
C GLU A 236 2.65 -14.70 30.32
N LEU A 237 3.58 -14.32 29.45
CA LEU A 237 5.03 -14.46 29.63
C LEU A 237 5.67 -13.29 30.40
N GLY A 238 4.89 -12.30 30.86
CA GLY A 238 5.42 -11.07 31.48
C GLY A 238 6.12 -10.11 30.50
N GLU A 239 6.01 -10.41 29.21
CA GLU A 239 6.76 -9.82 28.13
C GLU A 239 6.12 -8.53 27.60
N THR A 240 6.95 -7.51 27.33
CA THR A 240 6.45 -6.21 26.86
C THR A 240 6.77 -5.92 25.41
N LEU A 241 5.93 -5.08 24.80
CA LEU A 241 6.12 -4.56 23.47
C LEU A 241 6.27 -3.04 23.54
N CYS A 242 7.09 -2.47 22.66
CA CYS A 242 7.11 -1.04 22.38
C CYS A 242 6.22 -0.70 21.19
N GLN A 243 5.95 0.60 20.98
CA GLN A 243 5.08 1.07 19.90
C GLN A 243 5.57 0.64 18.50
N GLU A 244 6.88 0.68 18.24
CA GLU A 244 7.45 0.25 16.94
C GLU A 244 7.13 -1.22 16.65
N GLN A 245 7.36 -2.10 17.64
CA GLN A 245 7.09 -3.53 17.53
C GLN A 245 5.60 -3.81 17.29
N ALA A 246 4.72 -3.12 18.02
CA ALA A 246 3.27 -3.28 17.87
C ALA A 246 2.78 -2.84 16.49
N VAL A 247 3.32 -1.74 15.93
CA VAL A 247 2.96 -1.29 14.58
C VAL A 247 3.43 -2.29 13.52
N VAL A 248 4.68 -2.76 13.58
CA VAL A 248 5.19 -3.77 12.63
C VAL A 248 4.35 -5.05 12.66
N PHE A 249 4.08 -5.59 13.85
CA PHE A 249 3.27 -6.81 14.00
C PHE A 249 1.86 -6.62 13.45
N VAL A 250 1.19 -5.51 13.79
CA VAL A 250 -0.17 -5.23 13.34
C VAL A 250 -0.22 -5.03 11.82
N GLN A 251 0.75 -4.32 11.22
CA GLN A 251 0.83 -4.13 9.77
C GLN A 251 0.96 -5.46 9.02
N GLU A 252 1.82 -6.37 9.48
CA GLU A 252 1.93 -7.71 8.90
C GLU A 252 0.68 -8.57 9.18
N SER A 253 0.00 -8.41 10.33
CA SER A 253 -1.27 -9.10 10.61
C SER A 253 -2.42 -8.66 9.67
N LEU A 254 -2.44 -7.38 9.28
CA LEU A 254 -3.42 -6.75 8.38
C LEU A 254 -3.06 -6.91 6.89
N ARG A 255 -1.95 -7.59 6.57
CA ARG A 255 -1.49 -7.95 5.22
C ARG A 255 -2.62 -8.45 4.32
N LEU A 256 -2.74 -7.82 3.15
CA LEU A 256 -3.81 -8.04 2.17
C LEU A 256 -3.77 -9.39 1.45
N SER A 257 -2.63 -10.06 1.31
CA SER A 257 -2.50 -11.35 0.61
C SER A 257 -1.99 -12.43 1.56
N ALA A 258 -2.51 -13.67 1.48
CA ALA A 258 -2.01 -14.76 2.31
C ALA A 258 -0.58 -15.18 1.93
N HIS A 259 0.13 -15.81 2.87
CA HIS A 259 1.41 -16.46 2.57
C HIS A 259 1.21 -17.59 1.57
N GLY A 260 1.86 -17.49 0.41
CA GLY A 260 1.70 -18.42 -0.71
C GLY A 260 0.57 -18.09 -1.68
N ALA A 261 -0.03 -16.89 -1.61
CA ALA A 261 -0.96 -16.41 -2.64
C ALA A 261 -0.30 -16.41 -4.04
N SER A 262 -1.08 -16.73 -5.07
CA SER A 262 -0.64 -16.67 -6.48
C SER A 262 -0.75 -15.25 -7.05
N ASN A 263 -0.07 -14.98 -8.17
CA ASN A 263 -0.17 -13.66 -8.81
C ASN A 263 -1.52 -13.39 -9.47
N TYR A 264 -2.29 -14.42 -9.84
CA TYR A 264 -3.70 -14.24 -10.22
C TYR A 264 -4.55 -13.74 -9.04
N GLN A 265 -4.33 -14.28 -7.84
CA GLN A 265 -4.99 -13.81 -6.62
C GLN A 265 -4.55 -12.38 -6.25
N ARG A 266 -3.25 -12.05 -6.40
CA ARG A 266 -2.77 -10.67 -6.21
C ARG A 266 -3.33 -9.71 -7.25
N ALA A 267 -3.49 -10.11 -8.51
CA ALA A 267 -4.10 -9.30 -9.56
C ALA A 267 -5.59 -8.99 -9.27
N ALA A 268 -6.34 -9.96 -8.73
CA ALA A 268 -7.71 -9.71 -8.27
C ALA A 268 -7.76 -8.70 -7.10
N LEU A 269 -6.84 -8.80 -6.13
CA LEU A 269 -6.69 -7.79 -5.08
C LEU A 269 -6.24 -6.42 -5.61
N LEU A 270 -5.41 -6.40 -6.66
CA LEU A 270 -4.92 -5.19 -7.30
C LEU A 270 -6.05 -4.41 -7.97
N TYR A 271 -7.00 -5.10 -8.60
CA TYR A 271 -8.22 -4.47 -9.09
C TYR A 271 -9.00 -3.80 -7.95
N LEU A 272 -9.35 -4.56 -6.90
CA LEU A 272 -10.17 -4.04 -5.80
C LEU A 272 -9.53 -2.88 -5.02
N ILE A 273 -8.21 -2.87 -4.85
CA ILE A 273 -7.52 -1.75 -4.20
C ILE A 273 -7.45 -0.51 -5.10
N VAL A 274 -7.35 -0.67 -6.43
CA VAL A 274 -7.42 0.46 -7.38
C VAL A 274 -8.81 1.09 -7.34
N GLU A 275 -9.90 0.31 -7.36
CA GLU A 275 -11.26 0.84 -7.20
C GLU A 275 -11.43 1.61 -5.87
N GLY A 276 -10.82 1.12 -4.79
CA GLY A 276 -10.76 1.82 -3.50
C GLY A 276 -9.97 3.13 -3.53
N ILE A 277 -8.83 3.17 -4.25
CA ILE A 277 -8.00 4.37 -4.44
C ILE A 277 -8.74 5.41 -5.28
N MET A 278 -9.40 5.01 -6.37
CA MET A 278 -10.21 5.91 -7.20
C MET A 278 -11.32 6.54 -6.35
N THR A 279 -12.05 5.73 -5.57
CA THR A 279 -13.09 6.22 -4.65
C THR A 279 -12.55 7.27 -3.66
N ASP A 280 -11.38 7.04 -3.05
CA ASP A 280 -10.76 7.98 -2.12
C ASP A 280 -10.28 9.26 -2.82
N LEU A 281 -9.72 9.14 -4.03
CA LEU A 281 -9.29 10.27 -4.86
C LEU A 281 -10.49 11.15 -5.23
N PHE A 282 -11.62 10.55 -5.64
CA PHE A 282 -12.86 11.27 -5.93
C PHE A 282 -13.32 12.11 -4.75
N LEU A 283 -13.36 11.53 -3.54
CA LEU A 283 -13.77 12.30 -2.36
C LEU A 283 -12.81 13.42 -1.99
N ILE A 284 -11.52 13.28 -2.31
CA ILE A 284 -10.52 14.33 -2.09
C ILE A 284 -10.69 15.49 -3.08
N ILE A 285 -11.05 15.21 -4.34
CA ILE A 285 -11.28 16.27 -5.35
C ILE A 285 -12.69 16.85 -5.29
N ALA A 286 -13.68 16.13 -4.76
CA ALA A 286 -15.07 16.58 -4.64
C ALA A 286 -15.33 17.46 -3.39
N ASN A 287 -14.50 17.35 -2.35
CA ASN A 287 -14.75 18.00 -1.06
C ASN A 287 -13.62 18.96 -0.66
N ASP A 288 -14.01 20.11 -0.09
CA ASP A 288 -13.09 21.04 0.58
C ASP A 288 -13.05 20.86 2.11
N GLY A 289 -11.90 21.19 2.71
CA GLY A 289 -11.76 21.39 4.15
C GLY A 289 -11.41 20.15 4.97
N TRP A 290 -11.99 20.04 6.18
CA TRP A 290 -11.59 19.02 7.17
C TRP A 290 -11.94 17.59 6.77
N ALA A 291 -13.02 17.38 6.00
CA ALA A 291 -13.37 16.05 5.48
C ALA A 291 -12.27 15.50 4.56
N THR A 292 -11.77 16.36 3.66
CA THR A 292 -10.66 16.09 2.73
C THR A 292 -9.39 15.67 3.47
N ARG A 293 -9.05 16.37 4.57
CA ARG A 293 -7.90 16.05 5.43
C ARG A 293 -7.96 14.64 6.01
N VAL A 294 -9.14 14.16 6.38
CA VAL A 294 -9.33 12.79 6.88
C VAL A 294 -9.25 11.77 5.74
N GLN A 295 -9.78 12.10 4.56
CA GLN A 295 -9.77 11.20 3.40
C GLN A 295 -8.34 10.89 2.90
N TYR A 296 -7.42 11.86 3.00
CA TYR A 296 -6.00 11.64 2.73
C TYR A 296 -5.37 10.51 3.56
N GLY A 297 -5.85 10.26 4.78
CA GLY A 297 -5.43 9.11 5.59
C GLY A 297 -5.84 7.77 4.98
N SER A 298 -7.06 7.69 4.42
CA SER A 298 -7.54 6.50 3.69
C SER A 298 -6.77 6.31 2.39
N LEU A 299 -6.57 7.38 1.60
CA LEU A 299 -5.80 7.35 0.37
C LEU A 299 -4.36 6.86 0.62
N GLY A 300 -3.67 7.42 1.63
CA GLY A 300 -2.31 7.01 1.98
C GLY A 300 -2.23 5.55 2.44
N TYR A 301 -3.21 5.07 3.21
CA TYR A 301 -3.28 3.66 3.60
C TYR A 301 -3.49 2.72 2.40
N ASN A 302 -4.38 3.09 1.47
CA ASN A 302 -4.62 2.32 0.24
C ASN A 302 -3.40 2.37 -0.71
N LEU A 303 -2.72 3.51 -0.87
CA LEU A 303 -1.48 3.65 -1.64
C LEU A 303 -0.32 2.81 -1.06
N SER A 304 -0.17 2.77 0.26
CA SER A 304 0.81 1.88 0.92
C SER A 304 0.51 0.41 0.66
N GLY A 305 -0.77 0.04 0.74
CA GLY A 305 -1.25 -1.31 0.39
C GLY A 305 -0.96 -1.68 -1.06
N LEU A 306 -1.15 -0.73 -1.99
CA LEU A 306 -0.87 -0.90 -3.42
C LEU A 306 0.62 -1.13 -3.67
N MET A 307 1.49 -0.26 -3.13
CA MET A 307 2.94 -0.37 -3.26
C MET A 307 3.46 -1.72 -2.75
N LEU A 308 2.97 -2.18 -1.59
CA LEU A 308 3.33 -3.49 -1.04
C LEU A 308 2.83 -4.65 -1.91
N LEU A 309 1.59 -4.58 -2.44
CA LEU A 309 1.01 -5.63 -3.27
C LEU A 309 1.73 -5.76 -4.63
N LEU A 310 2.05 -4.64 -5.27
CA LEU A 310 2.83 -4.59 -6.50
C LEU A 310 4.23 -5.18 -6.28
N PHE A 311 4.91 -4.80 -5.20
CA PHE A 311 6.23 -5.33 -4.89
C PHE A 311 6.22 -6.84 -4.61
N GLU A 312 5.20 -7.37 -3.91
CA GLU A 312 5.04 -8.83 -3.76
C GLU A 312 4.89 -9.57 -5.09
N MET A 313 4.16 -8.98 -6.05
CA MET A 313 4.01 -9.58 -7.37
C MET A 313 5.37 -9.70 -8.05
N VAL A 314 6.16 -8.62 -8.08
CA VAL A 314 7.54 -8.62 -8.61
C VAL A 314 8.44 -9.59 -7.83
N GLU A 315 8.37 -9.60 -6.50
CA GLU A 315 9.19 -10.48 -5.65
C GLU A 315 8.91 -11.97 -5.94
N SER A 316 7.64 -12.34 -6.07
CA SER A 316 7.24 -13.72 -6.36
C SER A 316 7.58 -14.20 -7.78
N MET A 317 7.92 -13.29 -8.70
CA MET A 317 8.39 -13.63 -10.05
C MET A 317 9.89 -13.93 -10.09
N ASN A 318 10.61 -13.76 -8.96
CA ASN A 318 12.07 -13.96 -8.84
C ASN A 318 12.91 -13.12 -9.84
N TRP A 319 12.39 -11.98 -10.29
CA TRP A 319 13.05 -11.08 -11.25
C TRP A 319 14.19 -10.25 -10.66
N LEU A 320 14.33 -10.22 -9.33
CA LEU A 320 15.35 -9.47 -8.61
C LEU A 320 16.33 -10.41 -7.92
N SER A 321 17.63 -10.16 -8.07
CA SER A 321 18.63 -10.87 -7.28
C SER A 321 18.53 -10.48 -5.81
N GLU A 322 18.92 -11.39 -4.91
CA GLU A 322 18.77 -11.25 -3.46
C GLU A 322 19.27 -9.91 -2.91
N LYS A 323 20.44 -9.47 -3.39
CA LYS A 323 21.06 -8.19 -3.04
C LYS A 323 20.18 -6.98 -3.38
N TRP A 324 19.53 -6.98 -4.55
CA TRP A 324 18.62 -5.90 -4.96
C TRP A 324 17.26 -6.01 -4.28
N ARG A 325 16.72 -7.22 -4.15
CA ARG A 325 15.47 -7.51 -3.42
C ARG A 325 15.52 -6.95 -2.00
N MET A 326 16.57 -7.26 -1.25
CA MET A 326 16.74 -6.80 0.12
C MET A 326 17.03 -5.30 0.22
N ARG A 327 17.85 -4.74 -0.67
CA ARG A 327 18.08 -3.29 -0.73
C ARG A 327 16.78 -2.51 -0.97
N ILE A 328 15.94 -2.98 -1.88
CA ILE A 328 14.62 -2.36 -2.14
C ILE A 328 13.72 -2.49 -0.91
N LYS A 329 13.63 -3.67 -0.27
CA LYS A 329 12.84 -3.83 0.98
C LYS A 329 13.28 -2.87 2.08
N ARG A 330 14.57 -2.77 2.39
CA ARG A 330 15.06 -1.89 3.46
C ARG A 330 14.87 -0.39 3.18
N VAL A 331 14.96 0.02 1.92
CA VAL A 331 14.85 1.44 1.52
C VAL A 331 13.39 1.90 1.33
N PHE A 332 12.54 1.08 0.71
CA PHE A 332 11.18 1.46 0.35
C PHE A 332 10.10 0.89 1.27
N PHE A 333 10.38 -0.21 1.97
CA PHE A 333 9.41 -0.98 2.74
C PHE A 333 9.92 -1.20 4.18
N SER A 334 10.45 -0.15 4.79
CA SER A 334 10.79 -0.12 6.22
C SER A 334 9.75 0.66 7.02
N TYR A 335 9.59 0.27 8.29
CA TYR A 335 8.66 0.90 9.24
C TYR A 335 8.88 2.41 9.35
N GLU A 336 10.14 2.85 9.41
CA GLU A 336 10.53 4.24 9.64
C GLU A 336 10.21 5.19 8.49
N VAL A 337 9.92 4.65 7.29
CA VAL A 337 9.51 5.43 6.12
C VAL A 337 8.09 5.10 5.64
N ALA A 338 7.45 4.10 6.26
CA ALA A 338 6.08 3.75 5.97
C ALA A 338 5.16 4.94 6.25
N LEU A 339 4.23 5.21 5.33
CA LEU A 339 3.28 6.34 5.36
C LEU A 339 3.90 7.75 5.29
N VAL A 340 5.21 7.93 5.44
CA VAL A 340 5.88 9.25 5.35
C VAL A 340 5.77 9.81 3.92
N GLY A 341 6.06 8.97 2.91
CA GLY A 341 5.92 9.35 1.51
C GLY A 341 4.46 9.69 1.16
N GLU A 342 3.52 8.86 1.62
CA GLU A 342 2.10 9.06 1.40
C GLU A 342 1.55 10.32 2.08
N LEU A 343 2.02 10.68 3.27
CA LEU A 343 1.66 11.93 3.94
C LEU A 343 2.16 13.16 3.16
N VAL A 344 3.38 13.13 2.63
CA VAL A 344 3.90 14.21 1.78
C VAL A 344 3.12 14.31 0.47
N THR A 345 2.83 13.19 -0.19
CA THR A 345 1.98 13.17 -1.39
C THR A 345 0.58 13.72 -1.11
N ALA A 346 -0.05 13.33 0.01
CA ALA A 346 -1.34 13.85 0.43
C ALA A 346 -1.34 15.38 0.57
N LEU A 347 -0.33 15.95 1.24
CA LEU A 347 -0.20 17.40 1.40
C LEU A 347 0.05 18.13 0.06
N GLY A 348 0.72 17.49 -0.90
CA GLY A 348 1.04 18.07 -2.21
C GLY A 348 -0.01 17.83 -3.32
N LEU A 349 -1.00 16.96 -3.11
CA LEU A 349 -1.80 16.38 -4.21
C LEU A 349 -2.57 17.43 -5.03
N GLN A 350 -3.23 18.39 -4.39
CA GLN A 350 -4.01 19.44 -5.08
C GLN A 350 -3.13 20.34 -5.94
N ALA A 351 -1.96 20.73 -5.44
CA ALA A 351 -0.98 21.54 -6.18
C ALA A 351 -0.40 20.76 -7.36
N PHE A 352 -0.09 19.47 -7.15
CA PHE A 352 0.36 18.56 -8.22
C PHE A 352 -0.69 18.41 -9.33
N LEU A 353 -1.93 18.05 -8.99
CA LEU A 353 -3.01 17.87 -9.99
C LEU A 353 -3.28 19.16 -10.77
N SER A 354 -3.29 20.30 -10.09
CA SER A 354 -3.44 21.62 -10.74
C SER A 354 -2.29 21.94 -11.69
N GLY A 355 -1.05 21.66 -11.30
CA GLY A 355 0.13 21.84 -12.15
C GLY A 355 0.13 20.90 -13.35
N LEU A 356 -0.23 19.63 -13.14
CA LEU A 356 -0.34 18.63 -14.19
C LEU A 356 -1.44 18.99 -15.20
N ASN A 357 -2.61 19.44 -14.75
CA ASN A 357 -3.69 19.86 -15.64
C ASN A 357 -3.31 21.12 -16.43
N LYS A 358 -2.57 22.06 -15.85
CA LYS A 358 -2.07 23.26 -16.53
C LYS A 358 -0.87 23.03 -17.46
N SER A 359 -0.32 21.81 -17.51
CA SER A 359 0.74 21.43 -18.45
C SER A 359 0.20 21.22 -19.88
N ASP A 360 1.01 20.64 -20.78
CA ASP A 360 0.59 20.23 -22.12
C ASP A 360 -0.64 19.31 -22.13
N LEU A 361 -0.98 18.67 -21.00
CA LEU A 361 -2.27 17.98 -20.85
C LEU A 361 -3.47 18.88 -21.18
N LYS A 362 -3.41 20.21 -21.03
CA LYS A 362 -4.49 21.13 -21.46
C LYS A 362 -4.85 20.96 -22.95
N ARG A 363 -3.95 20.43 -23.78
CA ARG A 363 -4.18 20.19 -25.22
C ARG A 363 -4.55 18.73 -25.54
N SER A 364 -5.29 18.06 -24.65
CA SER A 364 -5.58 16.62 -24.77
C SER A 364 -6.70 16.24 -25.74
N LYS A 365 -7.66 17.14 -26.07
CA LYS A 365 -8.80 16.79 -26.93
C LYS A 365 -8.43 16.18 -28.29
N PRO A 366 -7.44 16.68 -29.05
CA PRO A 366 -7.06 16.06 -30.33
C PRO A 366 -6.60 14.60 -30.17
N THR A 367 -5.76 14.32 -29.16
CA THR A 367 -5.28 12.96 -28.89
C THR A 367 -6.40 12.05 -28.39
N ALA A 368 -7.26 12.55 -27.50
CA ALA A 368 -8.43 11.82 -27.00
C ALA A 368 -9.43 11.48 -28.11
N LEU A 369 -9.63 12.37 -29.09
CA LEU A 369 -10.45 12.09 -30.27
C LEU A 369 -9.79 11.06 -31.20
N ALA A 370 -8.46 11.06 -31.32
CA ALA A 370 -7.72 10.13 -32.17
C ALA A 370 -7.67 8.68 -31.63
N VAL A 371 -7.59 8.49 -30.29
CA VAL A 371 -7.44 7.17 -29.65
C VAL A 371 -8.63 6.71 -28.80
N SER A 372 -9.68 7.53 -28.71
CA SER A 372 -10.79 7.51 -27.73
C SER A 372 -10.45 8.10 -26.35
N TYR A 373 -11.45 8.79 -25.78
CA TYR A 373 -11.41 9.36 -24.43
C TYR A 373 -11.10 8.31 -23.35
N TYR A 374 -11.62 7.09 -23.48
CA TYR A 374 -11.37 6.00 -22.53
C TYR A 374 -9.89 5.60 -22.48
N VAL A 375 -9.27 5.37 -23.64
CA VAL A 375 -7.85 5.00 -23.72
C VAL A 375 -6.95 6.15 -23.26
N TRP A 376 -7.24 7.37 -23.70
CA TRP A 376 -6.44 8.54 -23.29
C TRP A 376 -6.58 8.85 -21.79
N GLY A 377 -7.78 8.69 -21.23
CA GLY A 377 -8.03 8.79 -19.80
C GLY A 377 -7.20 7.78 -19.00
N LEU A 378 -7.16 6.51 -19.43
CA LEU A 378 -6.33 5.49 -18.78
C LEU A 378 -4.83 5.84 -18.80
N VAL A 379 -4.33 6.38 -19.92
CA VAL A 379 -2.93 6.84 -20.03
C VAL A 379 -2.65 7.98 -19.05
N CYS A 380 -3.53 8.99 -18.99
CA CYS A 380 -3.38 10.14 -18.10
C CYS A 380 -3.49 9.77 -16.61
N HIS A 381 -4.41 8.87 -16.23
CA HIS A 381 -4.42 8.28 -14.88
C HIS A 381 -3.14 7.48 -14.60
N GLY A 382 -2.61 6.77 -15.59
CA GLY A 382 -1.31 6.11 -15.50
C GLY A 382 -0.17 7.09 -15.18
N VAL A 383 -0.15 8.27 -15.83
CA VAL A 383 0.80 9.35 -15.53
C VAL A 383 0.65 9.82 -14.07
N VAL A 384 -0.58 10.11 -13.62
CA VAL A 384 -0.87 10.50 -12.23
C VAL A 384 -0.36 9.46 -11.22
N VAL A 385 -0.66 8.18 -11.44
CA VAL A 385 -0.23 7.08 -10.56
C VAL A 385 1.28 6.93 -10.55
N VAL A 386 1.95 6.97 -11.71
CA VAL A 386 3.42 6.88 -11.81
C VAL A 386 4.09 8.05 -11.10
N THR A 387 3.59 9.29 -11.25
CA THR A 387 4.16 10.45 -10.53
C THR A 387 3.92 10.36 -9.02
N ILE A 388 2.74 9.94 -8.57
CA ILE A 388 2.44 9.68 -7.15
C ILE A 388 3.42 8.65 -6.57
N ILE A 389 3.59 7.51 -7.25
CA ILE A 389 4.55 6.46 -6.86
C ILE A 389 5.97 7.00 -6.84
N GLY A 390 6.36 7.82 -7.82
CA GLY A 390 7.65 8.49 -7.88
C GLY A 390 7.91 9.40 -6.68
N ILE A 391 6.94 10.25 -6.29
CA ILE A 391 7.03 11.13 -5.12
C ILE A 391 7.17 10.32 -3.83
N ILE A 392 6.29 9.33 -3.60
CA ILE A 392 6.35 8.44 -2.43
C ILE A 392 7.73 7.76 -2.36
N SER A 393 8.20 7.24 -3.49
CA SER A 393 9.49 6.57 -3.63
C SER A 393 10.66 7.49 -3.28
N SER A 394 10.70 8.71 -3.84
CA SER A 394 11.76 9.69 -3.58
C SER A 394 11.79 10.12 -2.11
N VAL A 395 10.63 10.40 -1.51
CA VAL A 395 10.53 10.79 -0.08
C VAL A 395 11.00 9.65 0.82
N ARG A 396 10.58 8.42 0.56
CA ARG A 396 11.01 7.23 1.32
C ARG A 396 12.51 6.99 1.22
N VAL A 397 13.09 7.09 0.03
CA VAL A 397 14.54 6.95 -0.18
C VAL A 397 15.32 7.98 0.63
N LEU A 398 14.94 9.27 0.54
CA LEU A 398 15.58 10.34 1.29
C LEU A 398 15.49 10.11 2.80
N TRP A 399 14.31 9.79 3.33
CA TRP A 399 14.13 9.52 4.76
C TRP A 399 14.86 8.26 5.25
N ALA A 400 14.87 7.17 4.48
CA ALA A 400 15.61 5.96 4.82
C ALA A 400 17.11 6.23 4.91
N MET A 401 17.67 7.00 3.97
CA MET A 401 19.08 7.40 4.01
C MET A 401 19.39 8.29 5.22
N VAL A 402 18.59 9.34 5.45
CA VAL A 402 18.77 10.24 6.62
C VAL A 402 18.68 9.45 7.93
N PHE A 403 17.68 8.58 8.09
CA PHE A 403 17.51 7.76 9.28
C PHE A 403 18.69 6.82 9.52
N VAL A 404 19.11 6.05 8.50
CA VAL A 404 20.24 5.11 8.61
C VAL A 404 21.54 5.86 8.91
N TRP A 405 21.76 7.03 8.31
CA TRP A 405 22.93 7.86 8.61
C TRP A 405 22.92 8.35 10.06
N LEU A 406 21.79 8.87 10.54
CA LEU A 406 21.68 9.40 11.91
C LEU A 406 21.82 8.29 12.97
N LYS A 407 21.18 7.14 12.77
CA LYS A 407 21.13 6.05 13.77
C LYS A 407 22.33 5.11 13.73
N HIS A 408 22.80 4.75 12.54
CA HIS A 408 23.84 3.71 12.35
C HIS A 408 25.18 4.25 11.85
N ARG A 409 25.25 5.53 11.45
CA ARG A 409 26.45 6.20 10.88
C ARG A 409 27.08 5.48 9.67
N SER A 410 26.34 4.56 9.06
CA SER A 410 26.82 3.72 7.96
C SER A 410 25.67 3.21 7.09
N PHE A 411 25.79 3.42 5.78
CA PHE A 411 24.84 2.89 4.80
C PHE A 411 24.98 1.38 4.56
N ALA A 412 25.92 0.69 5.24
CA ALA A 412 26.07 -0.77 5.17
C ALA A 412 24.77 -1.51 5.50
N ILE A 413 23.95 -0.97 6.42
CA ILE A 413 22.63 -1.49 6.79
C ILE A 413 21.70 -1.65 5.57
N LEU A 414 21.84 -0.83 4.52
CA LEU A 414 20.99 -0.90 3.33
C LEU A 414 21.44 -1.98 2.32
N SER A 415 22.64 -2.56 2.47
CA SER A 415 23.26 -3.39 1.42
C SER A 415 23.95 -4.68 1.88
N LYS A 416 24.34 -4.83 3.15
CA LYS A 416 24.95 -6.08 3.66
C LYS A 416 23.90 -7.20 3.79
N PRO A 417 24.23 -8.45 3.46
CA PRO A 417 23.32 -9.58 3.67
C PRO A 417 23.02 -9.77 5.16
N CYS A 418 21.86 -10.32 5.49
CA CYS A 418 21.51 -10.74 6.85
C CYS A 418 20.82 -12.11 6.75
N CYS A 419 21.20 -13.07 7.59
CA CYS A 419 20.68 -14.45 7.51
C CYS A 419 19.16 -14.52 7.70
N VAL A 420 18.63 -13.74 8.66
CA VAL A 420 17.19 -13.65 8.95
C VAL A 420 16.40 -13.06 7.79
N ASP A 421 16.94 -12.04 7.11
CA ASP A 421 16.29 -11.40 5.96
C ASP A 421 16.06 -12.37 4.81
N THR A 422 17.10 -13.15 4.47
CA THR A 422 17.01 -14.19 3.43
C THR A 422 16.03 -15.29 3.84
N ALA A 423 16.05 -15.70 5.11
CA ALA A 423 15.16 -16.74 5.62
C ALA A 423 13.69 -16.30 5.74
N LEU A 424 13.43 -15.03 6.09
CA LEU A 424 12.12 -14.39 5.98
C LEU A 424 11.67 -14.35 4.51
N GLY A 425 12.51 -13.80 3.64
CA GLY A 425 12.23 -13.63 2.22
C GLY A 425 10.86 -12.97 1.95
N VAL A 426 10.00 -13.63 1.18
CA VAL A 426 8.63 -13.17 0.84
C VAL A 426 7.64 -13.15 2.02
N ARG A 427 8.04 -13.70 3.18
CA ARG A 427 7.17 -13.90 4.34
C ARG A 427 7.00 -12.64 5.19
N SER A 428 8.01 -11.75 5.23
CA SER A 428 7.85 -10.39 5.78
C SER A 428 7.70 -9.37 4.66
N ARG A 429 6.72 -8.47 4.79
CA ARG A 429 6.55 -7.31 3.91
C ARG A 429 7.39 -6.11 4.32
N ILE A 430 7.61 -5.93 5.62
CA ILE A 430 8.13 -4.69 6.21
C ILE A 430 9.39 -4.99 7.01
N MET A 431 10.41 -4.14 6.86
CA MET A 431 11.68 -4.21 7.58
C MET A 431 11.70 -3.18 8.73
N LEU A 432 12.49 -3.44 9.77
CA LEU A 432 12.66 -2.50 10.89
C LEU A 432 14.12 -2.02 10.90
N LEU A 433 14.39 -0.82 10.35
CA LEU A 433 15.76 -0.31 10.24
C LEU A 433 16.39 -0.05 11.61
N SER A 434 15.58 0.30 12.62
CA SER A 434 15.96 0.49 14.01
C SER A 434 16.42 -0.82 14.68
N GLY A 435 15.99 -1.95 14.13
CA GLY A 435 16.19 -3.30 14.65
C GLY A 435 17.48 -3.99 14.22
N TYR A 436 18.18 -3.48 13.21
CA TYR A 436 19.47 -4.03 12.79
C TYR A 436 20.60 -3.67 13.77
N CYS A 437 21.60 -4.54 13.85
CA CYS A 437 22.89 -4.32 14.49
C CYS A 437 24.03 -4.75 13.56
N LEU A 438 25.17 -4.05 13.61
CA LEU A 438 26.37 -4.39 12.85
C LEU A 438 27.46 -4.82 13.83
N GLU A 439 27.83 -6.10 13.81
CA GLU A 439 28.77 -6.71 14.75
C GLU A 439 29.84 -7.47 13.97
N SER A 440 31.12 -7.17 14.25
CA SER A 440 32.27 -7.76 13.54
C SER A 440 32.20 -7.69 12.00
N GLY A 441 31.49 -6.68 11.48
CA GLY A 441 31.26 -6.49 10.05
C GLY A 441 30.07 -7.27 9.47
N GLU A 442 29.42 -8.14 10.22
CA GLU A 442 28.20 -8.85 9.82
C GLU A 442 26.94 -8.11 10.28
N LEU A 443 25.80 -8.37 9.63
CA LEU A 443 24.54 -7.68 9.88
C LEU A 443 23.50 -8.62 10.49
N TYR A 444 23.01 -8.26 11.67
CA TYR A 444 22.07 -9.05 12.48
C TYR A 444 20.81 -8.24 12.81
N TYR A 445 19.74 -8.93 13.24
CA TYR A 445 18.61 -8.29 13.91
C TYR A 445 18.74 -8.48 15.42
N ARG A 446 18.35 -7.46 16.17
CA ARG A 446 18.16 -7.54 17.62
C ARG A 446 16.98 -8.47 17.95
N PRO A 447 16.99 -9.22 19.07
CA PRO A 447 15.86 -10.06 19.48
C PRO A 447 14.53 -9.30 19.52
N SER A 448 14.57 -8.05 19.99
CA SER A 448 13.43 -7.13 20.00
C SER A 448 12.82 -6.86 18.61
N ALA A 449 13.58 -6.98 17.52
CA ALA A 449 13.09 -6.86 16.16
C ALA A 449 12.51 -8.18 15.61
N LEU A 450 13.11 -9.32 15.98
CA LEU A 450 12.56 -10.65 15.65
C LEU A 450 11.15 -10.82 16.27
N LYS A 451 11.00 -10.37 17.51
CA LYS A 451 9.73 -10.26 18.23
C LYS A 451 8.72 -9.36 17.50
N ALA A 452 9.15 -8.23 16.92
CA ALA A 452 8.29 -7.34 16.12
C ALA A 452 7.66 -8.06 14.91
N PHE A 453 8.39 -9.02 14.31
CA PHE A 453 7.90 -9.84 13.19
C PHE A 453 7.01 -11.02 13.63
N GLY A 454 6.72 -11.17 14.93
CA GLY A 454 5.95 -12.29 15.46
C GLY A 454 6.66 -13.64 15.35
N MET A 455 7.99 -13.61 15.35
CA MET A 455 8.81 -14.83 15.46
C MET A 455 8.82 -15.31 16.91
N LEU A 456 8.96 -16.62 17.09
CA LEU A 456 9.12 -17.28 18.38
C LEU A 456 10.33 -18.23 18.30
N LYS A 457 10.95 -18.53 19.44
CA LYS A 457 11.89 -19.64 19.60
C LYS A 457 11.08 -20.91 19.89
N MET A 458 11.61 -22.07 19.53
CA MET A 458 11.08 -23.36 19.95
C MET A 458 12.23 -24.35 20.05
N GLU A 459 12.27 -25.10 21.14
CA GLU A 459 13.27 -26.14 21.35
C GLU A 459 12.60 -27.50 21.15
N GLU A 460 13.16 -28.32 20.27
CA GLU A 460 12.67 -29.68 19.98
C GLU A 460 13.88 -30.60 19.79
N GLU A 461 13.92 -31.71 20.53
CA GLU A 461 15.00 -32.72 20.49
C GLU A 461 16.43 -32.16 20.70
N GLY A 462 16.57 -31.07 21.46
CA GLY A 462 17.85 -30.40 21.72
C GLY A 462 18.34 -29.50 20.58
N ALA A 463 17.49 -29.24 19.58
CA ALA A 463 17.73 -28.27 18.52
C ALA A 463 16.79 -27.06 18.68
N GLU A 464 17.35 -25.86 18.50
CA GLU A 464 16.59 -24.62 18.54
C GLU A 464 16.11 -24.21 17.14
N TYR A 465 14.81 -23.92 17.02
CA TYR A 465 14.14 -23.51 15.80
C TYR A 465 13.58 -22.10 15.94
N LEU A 466 13.76 -21.28 14.90
CA LEU A 466 13.03 -20.02 14.77
C LEU A 466 11.75 -20.28 13.97
N ILE A 467 10.60 -20.01 14.58
CA ILE A 467 9.28 -20.27 13.99
C ILE A 467 8.47 -18.96 13.83
N MET A 468 7.49 -18.96 12.92
CA MET A 468 6.53 -17.85 12.78
C MET A 468 5.11 -18.35 12.50
N HIS A 469 4.12 -17.49 12.75
CA HIS A 469 2.75 -17.73 12.34
C HIS A 469 2.57 -17.54 10.82
N LYS A 470 2.13 -18.59 10.13
CA LYS A 470 1.70 -18.55 8.73
C LYS A 470 0.35 -17.86 8.59
N LEU A 471 0.34 -16.74 7.87
CA LEU A 471 -0.85 -15.99 7.51
C LEU A 471 -1.64 -16.71 6.43
N HIS A 472 -2.81 -17.21 6.79
CA HIS A 472 -3.83 -17.70 5.86
C HIS A 472 -4.76 -16.54 5.44
N TRP A 473 -5.67 -16.77 4.48
CA TRP A 473 -6.56 -15.74 3.94
C TRP A 473 -7.51 -15.19 5.00
N PHE A 474 -8.47 -15.99 5.47
CA PHE A 474 -9.52 -15.56 6.40
C PHE A 474 -9.52 -16.30 7.74
N THR A 475 -8.80 -17.43 7.81
CA THR A 475 -8.73 -18.29 8.98
C THR A 475 -7.45 -18.04 9.78
N VAL A 476 -7.51 -18.33 11.09
CA VAL A 476 -6.33 -18.41 11.96
C VAL A 476 -6.35 -19.79 12.63
N PRO A 477 -5.87 -20.85 11.92
CA PRO A 477 -5.77 -22.19 12.49
C PRO A 477 -4.98 -22.19 13.80
N SER A 478 -5.23 -23.18 14.67
CA SER A 478 -4.41 -23.38 15.87
C SER A 478 -2.99 -23.79 15.49
N ASP A 479 -2.86 -24.72 14.55
CA ASP A 479 -1.59 -25.25 14.06
C ASP A 479 -1.10 -24.43 12.85
N ASN A 480 -0.85 -23.13 13.07
CA ASN A 480 -0.41 -22.21 12.03
C ASN A 480 1.09 -21.86 12.08
N LEU A 481 1.88 -22.52 12.92
CA LEU A 481 3.32 -22.28 13.04
C LEU A 481 4.09 -22.95 11.89
N ILE A 482 5.15 -22.29 11.42
CA ILE A 482 6.10 -22.82 10.43
C ILE A 482 7.54 -22.52 10.85
N GLY A 483 8.44 -23.48 10.66
CA GLY A 483 9.88 -23.28 10.83
C GLY A 483 10.48 -22.40 9.73
N ILE A 484 11.31 -21.44 10.14
CA ILE A 484 12.09 -20.55 9.25
C ILE A 484 13.51 -21.10 9.06
N GLY A 485 14.11 -21.62 10.12
CA GLY A 485 15.45 -22.22 10.13
C GLY A 485 15.86 -22.68 11.53
N THR A 486 17.00 -23.36 11.62
CA THR A 486 17.61 -23.70 12.91
C THR A 486 18.52 -22.57 13.38
N ILE A 487 18.53 -22.34 14.69
CA ILE A 487 19.43 -21.41 15.37
C ILE A 487 20.72 -22.18 15.67
N ALA A 488 21.87 -21.62 15.30
CA ALA A 488 23.18 -22.19 15.54
C ALA A 488 24.14 -21.06 15.98
N GLY A 489 24.22 -20.84 17.30
CA GLY A 489 24.83 -19.63 17.86
C GLY A 489 24.10 -18.37 17.38
N SER A 490 24.84 -17.32 17.03
CA SER A 490 24.28 -16.05 16.51
C SER A 490 23.73 -16.11 15.08
N ARG A 491 23.70 -17.29 14.43
CA ARG A 491 23.36 -17.43 13.00
C ARG A 491 22.16 -18.34 12.80
N LEU A 492 21.25 -17.89 11.92
CA LEU A 492 20.20 -18.75 11.40
C LEU A 492 20.72 -19.58 10.22
N ARG A 493 20.62 -20.91 10.29
CA ARG A 493 20.81 -21.78 9.13
C ARG A 493 19.46 -22.01 8.46
N SER A 494 19.32 -21.52 7.23
CA SER A 494 18.16 -21.85 6.39
C SER A 494 18.15 -23.35 6.11
N SER A 495 16.98 -23.99 6.25
CA SER A 495 16.76 -25.30 5.65
C SER A 495 16.97 -25.18 4.13
N SER A 496 17.68 -26.14 3.53
CA SER A 496 18.08 -26.04 2.12
C SER A 496 16.89 -26.24 1.19
N SER A 497 16.84 -25.42 0.14
CA SER A 497 15.95 -25.49 -1.03
C SER A 497 14.47 -25.81 -0.75
N GLY A 498 13.64 -24.77 -0.55
CA GLY A 498 12.18 -24.82 -0.74
C GLY A 498 11.36 -25.71 0.21
N SER A 499 12.00 -26.49 1.08
CA SER A 499 11.38 -27.47 1.97
C SER A 499 10.71 -26.80 3.18
N MET A 500 9.43 -26.46 3.03
CA MET A 500 8.57 -25.99 4.11
C MET A 500 8.17 -27.15 5.03
N TRP A 501 8.84 -27.29 6.17
CA TRP A 501 8.42 -28.21 7.22
C TRP A 501 7.15 -27.66 7.91
N ARG A 502 6.01 -28.31 7.66
CA ARG A 502 4.85 -28.19 8.56
C ARG A 502 5.11 -29.13 9.72
N MET A 503 5.45 -28.58 10.88
CA MET A 503 5.46 -29.34 12.14
C MET A 503 4.09 -30.01 12.29
N ARG A 504 4.07 -31.35 12.31
CA ARG A 504 2.91 -32.14 12.73
C ARG A 504 3.15 -32.52 14.17
N SER A 505 2.13 -32.34 15.02
CA SER A 505 2.13 -32.89 16.37
C SER A 505 2.44 -34.39 16.35
N PRO A 506 3.52 -34.85 17.01
CA PRO A 506 3.71 -36.26 17.32
C PRO A 506 2.71 -36.69 18.41
N HIS A 507 2.12 -37.87 18.24
CA HIS A 507 1.36 -38.57 19.31
C HIS A 507 0.15 -37.85 19.93
N GLY A 508 -0.72 -37.24 19.11
CA GLY A 508 -2.06 -36.81 19.57
C GLY A 508 -2.07 -35.66 20.59
N VAL A 509 -0.92 -35.03 20.78
CA VAL A 509 -0.74 -33.85 21.63
C VAL A 509 -1.47 -32.67 20.98
N SER A 510 -2.46 -32.09 21.65
CA SER A 510 -3.22 -30.96 21.08
C SER A 510 -2.30 -29.76 20.80
N GLY A 511 -2.66 -28.93 19.81
CA GLY A 511 -1.86 -27.75 19.42
C GLY A 511 -1.49 -26.80 20.56
N ASN A 512 -2.21 -26.83 21.69
CA ASN A 512 -1.86 -26.10 22.91
C ASN A 512 -0.50 -26.49 23.52
N SER A 513 0.01 -27.71 23.29
CA SER A 513 1.28 -28.18 23.88
C SER A 513 2.50 -28.00 22.96
N MET A 514 2.35 -28.03 21.63
CA MET A 514 3.35 -27.41 20.73
C MET A 514 3.44 -25.90 20.98
N VAL A 515 2.31 -25.25 21.29
CA VAL A 515 2.29 -23.87 21.76
C VAL A 515 2.97 -23.70 23.13
N ALA A 516 2.97 -24.69 24.02
CA ALA A 516 3.64 -24.61 25.33
C ALA A 516 5.17 -24.78 25.26
N ALA A 517 5.70 -25.48 24.25
CA ALA A 517 7.14 -25.69 24.06
C ALA A 517 7.87 -24.53 23.35
N ALA A 518 7.14 -23.55 22.84
CA ALA A 518 7.73 -22.36 22.20
C ALA A 518 7.99 -21.25 23.25
N SER A 519 9.23 -21.11 23.70
CA SER A 519 9.71 -19.94 24.43
C SER A 519 9.81 -18.72 23.50
N ASP A 520 9.66 -17.50 24.02
CA ASP A 520 10.04 -16.31 23.25
C ASP A 520 11.56 -16.07 23.39
N LEU A 521 12.14 -15.24 22.54
CA LEU A 521 13.58 -14.90 22.60
C LEU A 521 13.88 -14.00 23.81
N ASP A 522 14.03 -14.63 24.98
CA ASP A 522 14.22 -13.94 26.26
C ASP A 522 15.55 -13.16 26.32
N ALA A 523 15.49 -11.94 26.86
CA ALA A 523 16.64 -11.10 27.15
C ALA A 523 17.43 -11.56 28.40
N THR A 524 16.86 -12.45 29.22
CA THR A 524 17.49 -13.02 30.43
C THR A 524 17.98 -14.47 30.30
N ASP A 525 17.94 -15.07 29.11
CA ASP A 525 18.57 -16.37 28.83
C ASP A 525 20.10 -16.30 29.09
N PRO A 526 20.69 -17.12 29.99
CA PRO A 526 22.13 -17.10 30.26
C PRO A 526 23.02 -17.32 29.03
N LEU A 527 22.50 -17.98 27.98
CA LEU A 527 23.20 -18.14 26.70
C LEU A 527 23.30 -16.82 25.91
N LEU A 528 22.39 -15.87 26.17
CA LEU A 528 22.42 -14.53 25.58
C LEU A 528 23.53 -13.63 26.17
N ALA A 529 24.03 -13.98 27.37
CA ALA A 529 25.22 -13.34 27.95
C ALA A 529 26.51 -13.76 27.21
N GLU A 530 26.63 -15.02 26.76
CA GLU A 530 27.74 -15.42 25.88
C GLU A 530 27.66 -14.74 24.51
N LEU A 531 26.45 -14.54 23.98
CA LEU A 531 26.20 -13.76 22.75
C LEU A 531 26.59 -12.28 22.85
N THR A 532 26.97 -11.76 24.03
CA THR A 532 27.45 -10.38 24.20
C THR A 532 28.87 -10.24 24.77
N LEU A 533 29.52 -11.34 25.20
CA LEU A 533 30.86 -11.29 25.85
C LEU A 533 31.90 -12.31 25.33
N GLY A 534 31.54 -13.21 24.40
CA GLY A 534 32.42 -14.25 23.83
C GLY A 534 33.55 -13.78 22.89
N ALA A 535 34.20 -12.65 23.16
CA ALA A 535 35.26 -12.08 22.31
C ALA A 535 36.49 -11.62 23.11
N ARG A 536 36.97 -12.43 24.08
CA ARG A 536 38.19 -12.09 24.85
C ARG A 536 39.01 -13.27 25.39
N ALA A 537 39.16 -14.35 24.63
CA ALA A 537 40.00 -15.49 25.05
C ALA A 537 40.68 -16.32 23.94
N GLU A 538 40.98 -15.75 22.76
CA GLU A 538 41.77 -16.50 21.75
C GLU A 538 42.63 -15.60 20.82
N LEU A 539 43.35 -14.66 21.42
CA LEU A 539 44.41 -13.87 20.75
C LEU A 539 45.61 -13.67 21.71
N ALA A 540 46.15 -14.78 22.22
CA ALA A 540 47.39 -14.82 22.99
C ALA A 540 48.11 -16.18 22.79
N GLY A 541 49.02 -16.22 21.81
CA GLY A 541 49.76 -17.42 21.38
C GLY A 541 49.07 -18.12 20.20
N THR A 542 49.62 -18.18 19.00
CA THR A 542 51.04 -18.30 18.65
C THR A 542 51.43 -17.48 17.41
N ASP A 543 52.60 -16.84 17.50
CA ASP A 543 53.33 -16.28 16.37
C ASP A 543 54.06 -17.39 15.58
N MET A 544 54.42 -17.13 14.31
CA MET A 544 55.52 -17.73 13.50
C MET A 544 55.24 -17.71 11.98
N SER A 545 55.57 -16.59 11.35
CA SER A 545 56.39 -16.44 10.11
C SER A 545 56.11 -17.26 8.82
N GLY A 546 55.87 -16.55 7.70
CA GLY A 546 56.45 -16.92 6.38
C GLY A 546 55.58 -16.74 5.10
N PRO A 547 55.92 -15.79 4.20
CA PRO A 547 55.46 -15.74 2.80
C PRO A 547 56.66 -15.73 1.79
N PRO A 548 56.45 -15.52 0.47
CA PRO A 548 55.66 -16.27 -0.53
C PRO A 548 56.56 -16.79 -1.69
N ASP A 549 56.03 -17.44 -2.75
CA ASP A 549 56.46 -17.25 -4.18
C ASP A 549 55.65 -18.09 -5.21
N ALA A 550 55.95 -17.92 -6.51
CA ALA A 550 55.00 -18.01 -7.65
C ALA A 550 55.06 -19.27 -8.60
N ASP A 551 54.16 -19.28 -9.60
CA ASP A 551 53.89 -20.27 -10.68
C ASP A 551 55.02 -20.42 -11.77
N PRO A 552 54.84 -21.10 -12.96
CA PRO A 552 54.13 -22.33 -13.39
C PRO A 552 55.16 -23.35 -14.03
N PRO A 553 55.20 -23.82 -15.32
CA PRO A 553 54.19 -24.23 -16.34
C PRO A 553 54.42 -25.59 -17.11
N PHE A 554 53.30 -26.15 -17.63
CA PHE A 554 53.09 -26.89 -18.91
C PHE A 554 54.04 -27.97 -19.50
N SER A 555 53.46 -29.14 -19.81
CA SER A 555 53.60 -29.95 -21.07
C SER A 555 52.58 -31.12 -21.05
N GLY A 556 52.09 -31.74 -22.14
CA GLY A 556 52.13 -31.45 -23.59
C GLY A 556 51.64 -32.65 -24.46
N GLN A 557 50.97 -32.37 -25.60
CA GLN A 557 50.67 -33.29 -26.74
C GLN A 557 49.61 -34.42 -26.50
N SER A 558 48.87 -34.96 -27.48
CA SER A 558 49.03 -34.99 -28.96
C SER A 558 47.68 -34.99 -29.74
N GLY A 559 47.72 -34.67 -31.06
CA GLY A 559 46.62 -34.86 -32.04
C GLY A 559 46.77 -36.17 -32.85
N PRO A 560 46.30 -36.33 -34.11
CA PRO A 560 45.90 -35.28 -35.10
C PRO A 560 44.69 -35.56 -36.03
N SER A 561 44.36 -34.61 -36.93
CA SER A 561 43.75 -34.74 -38.29
C SER A 561 42.35 -35.39 -38.46
N GLU A 562 41.49 -35.07 -39.43
CA GLU A 562 41.53 -34.17 -40.61
C GLU A 562 40.08 -33.85 -41.10
N GLY A 563 39.90 -32.90 -42.01
CA GLY A 563 38.71 -32.84 -42.90
C GLY A 563 37.77 -31.62 -42.79
N ALA A 564 37.86 -30.73 -43.79
CA ALA A 564 36.84 -29.76 -44.18
C ALA A 564 36.55 -29.96 -45.69
N PRO A 565 35.41 -29.52 -46.29
CA PRO A 565 35.10 -28.09 -46.42
C PRO A 565 33.61 -27.71 -46.27
N ALA A 566 33.34 -26.41 -46.38
CA ALA A 566 32.03 -25.78 -46.20
C ALA A 566 31.08 -25.92 -47.41
N GLN A 567 29.77 -25.82 -47.14
CA GLN A 567 28.79 -25.21 -48.06
C GLN A 567 27.73 -24.41 -47.28
N LEU A 568 26.93 -23.62 -48.00
CA LEU A 568 26.41 -22.32 -47.56
C LEU A 568 24.91 -22.17 -47.95
N ILE A 569 24.28 -21.10 -47.47
CA ILE A 569 22.97 -20.50 -47.88
C ILE A 569 21.64 -21.22 -47.45
N PRO A 570 20.49 -20.47 -47.35
CA PRO A 570 19.47 -20.71 -46.31
C PRO A 570 18.01 -20.72 -46.85
N ARG A 571 16.99 -20.73 -45.96
CA ARG A 571 15.75 -19.90 -46.06
C ARG A 571 14.74 -20.09 -44.92
N ARG A 572 14.24 -18.95 -44.43
CA ARG A 572 12.83 -18.57 -44.16
C ARG A 572 11.77 -19.68 -44.03
N LEU A 573 11.01 -19.60 -42.93
CA LEU A 573 9.75 -18.83 -42.92
C LEU A 573 9.62 -18.06 -41.59
#